data_AF-A0A0N4WN58-F1
#
_entry.id   AF-A0A0N4WN58-F1
#
_cell.length_a   1.000
_cell.length_b   1.000
_cell.length_c   1.000
_cell.angle_alpha   90.00
_cell.angle_beta   90.00
_cell.angle_gamma   90.00
#
_symmetry.space_group_name_H-M   'P 1'
#
loop_
_entity.id
_entity.type
_entity.pdbx_description
1 polymer ?
#
loop_
_entity_poly.entity_id
_entity_poly.type
_entity_poly.pdbx_seq_one_letter_code
_entity_poly.pdbx_strand_id
1 'polypeptide(L)'
;MNLFMPGGGISETHVTWHDIEESMQHEFQTKATLGPNRTAKDIGDGKGYMSKVFLIDADWKNKDKNLPDKFVLKYRYKDEERWTKNSITGIFQAHNAEVAAYRHLSKLPEGKIQIPKVT
;
A
#
# COMPACT_ATOMS: atom_id res chain seq x y z
N MET A 1 -13.06 18.22 -6.13
CA MET A 1 -11.58 18.24 -5.98
C MET A 1 -11.05 17.60 -7.25
N ASN A 2 -10.39 18.38 -8.11
CA ASN A 2 -10.20 18.02 -9.51
C ASN A 2 -9.03 17.01 -9.66
N LEU A 3 -9.32 15.82 -10.21
CA LEU A 3 -8.41 14.65 -10.27
C LEU A 3 -7.17 14.80 -11.15
N PHE A 4 -7.05 15.93 -11.84
CA PHE A 4 -5.93 16.23 -12.72
C PHE A 4 -4.85 17.10 -12.06
N MET A 5 -4.94 17.34 -10.75
CA MET A 5 -3.85 17.98 -10.03
C MET A 5 -2.92 16.90 -9.44
N PRO A 6 -1.68 16.77 -9.95
CA PRO A 6 -0.64 16.00 -9.29
C PRO A 6 -0.57 16.39 -7.81
N GLY A 7 -0.63 15.40 -6.92
CA GLY A 7 -0.34 15.62 -5.50
C GLY A 7 1.17 15.79 -5.29
N GLY A 8 1.57 16.54 -4.26
CA GLY A 8 3.00 16.74 -3.93
C GLY A 8 3.69 15.56 -3.24
N GLY A 9 3.00 14.43 -3.11
CA GLY A 9 3.50 13.21 -2.49
C GLY A 9 4.18 12.26 -3.48
N ILE A 10 4.21 10.97 -3.14
CA ILE A 10 4.97 9.97 -3.90
C ILE A 10 4.35 9.75 -5.26
N SER A 11 5.14 9.92 -6.33
CA SER A 11 4.71 9.69 -7.72
C SER A 11 3.42 10.45 -8.06
N GLU A 12 3.42 11.76 -7.78
CA GLU A 12 2.33 12.70 -8.10
C GLU A 12 1.02 12.43 -7.37
N THR A 13 1.10 11.82 -6.19
CA THR A 13 -0.09 11.44 -5.41
C THR A 13 -0.17 12.23 -4.13
N HIS A 14 -1.29 12.13 -3.42
CA HIS A 14 -1.47 12.82 -2.14
C HIS A 14 -0.87 12.05 -0.96
N VAL A 15 -0.33 10.84 -1.19
CA VAL A 15 0.30 10.00 -0.16
C VAL A 15 1.72 10.48 0.06
N THR A 16 2.03 10.89 1.28
CA THR A 16 3.35 11.35 1.70
C THR A 16 4.14 10.22 2.36
N TRP A 17 5.45 10.44 2.55
CA TRP A 17 6.28 9.54 3.36
C TRP A 17 5.85 9.46 4.81
N HIS A 18 5.28 10.55 5.35
CA HIS A 18 4.78 10.58 6.72
C HIS A 18 3.59 9.64 6.88
N ASP A 19 2.63 9.67 5.94
CA ASP A 19 1.47 8.78 5.96
C ASP A 19 1.88 7.30 5.92
N ILE A 20 2.90 6.97 5.12
CA ILE A 20 3.43 5.60 5.05
C ILE A 20 4.12 5.20 6.36
N GLU A 21 4.97 6.08 6.90
CA GLU A 21 5.65 5.81 8.16
C GLU A 21 4.67 5.58 9.30
N GLU A 22 3.68 6.46 9.46
CA GLU A 22 2.64 6.34 10.50
C GLU A 22 1.86 5.02 10.34
N SER A 23 1.45 4.69 9.12
CA SER A 23 0.73 3.44 8.84
C SER A 23 1.58 2.20 9.14
N MET A 24 2.87 2.21 8.81
CA MET A 24 3.75 1.07 9.04
C MET A 24 4.18 0.94 10.51
N GLN A 25 4.36 2.07 11.22
CA GLN A 25 4.58 2.08 12.66
C GLN A 25 3.39 1.48 13.40
N HIS A 26 2.17 1.83 12.98
CA HIS A 26 0.95 1.22 13.49
C HIS A 26 0.87 -0.28 13.14
N GLU A 27 1.07 -0.66 11.88
CA GLU A 27 0.90 -2.06 11.45
C GLU A 27 1.95 -3.00 12.06
N PHE A 28 3.23 -2.62 12.02
CA PHE A 28 4.31 -3.42 12.61
C PHE A 28 4.49 -3.19 14.12
N GLN A 29 3.70 -2.29 14.71
CA GLN A 29 3.74 -1.92 16.12
C GLN A 29 5.17 -1.52 16.54
N THR A 30 5.83 -0.67 15.74
CA THR A 30 7.25 -0.30 15.85
C THR A 30 7.43 1.19 16.06
N LYS A 31 8.54 1.59 16.69
CA LYS A 31 8.99 2.99 16.77
C LYS A 31 10.05 3.35 15.72
N ALA A 32 10.40 2.41 14.85
CA ALA A 32 11.37 2.65 13.77
C ALA A 32 10.82 3.68 12.77
N THR A 33 11.71 4.47 12.19
CA THR A 33 11.39 5.49 11.18
C THR A 33 12.00 5.13 9.83
N LEU A 34 11.40 5.58 8.74
CA LEU A 34 11.94 5.41 7.40
C LEU A 34 13.20 6.27 7.23
N GLY A 35 14.24 5.69 6.67
CA GLY A 35 15.52 6.37 6.51
C GLY A 35 15.56 7.39 5.38
N PRO A 36 16.64 8.18 5.31
CA PRO A 36 16.82 9.18 4.26
C PRO A 36 17.00 8.56 2.87
N ASN A 37 17.44 7.30 2.77
CA ASN A 37 17.63 6.60 1.49
C ASN A 37 16.44 5.73 1.10
N ARG A 38 15.28 5.90 1.75
CA ARG A 38 14.05 5.20 1.38
C ARG A 38 13.66 5.48 -0.07
N THR A 39 13.13 4.48 -0.76
CA THR A 39 12.70 4.62 -2.15
C THR A 39 11.32 4.04 -2.39
N ALA A 40 10.61 4.58 -3.37
CA ALA A 40 9.35 4.04 -3.86
C ALA A 40 9.48 3.81 -5.37
N LYS A 41 9.39 2.55 -5.80
CA LYS A 41 9.39 2.18 -7.21
C LYS A 41 7.97 1.77 -7.61
N ASP A 42 7.40 2.44 -8.60
CA ASP A 42 6.13 2.00 -9.18
C ASP A 42 6.33 0.65 -9.88
N ILE A 43 5.61 -0.37 -9.40
CA ILE A 43 5.60 -1.71 -9.97
C ILE A 43 4.21 -2.08 -10.51
N GLY A 44 3.24 -1.18 -10.38
CA GLY A 44 1.86 -1.31 -10.83
C GLY A 44 1.56 -0.50 -12.09
N ASP A 45 2.50 0.30 -12.60
CA ASP A 45 2.31 1.11 -13.81
C ASP A 45 1.83 0.26 -14.99
N GLY A 46 0.78 0.75 -15.66
CA GLY A 46 0.06 0.04 -16.71
C GLY A 46 -0.67 -1.25 -16.29
N LYS A 47 -0.61 -1.65 -15.01
CA LYS A 47 -1.18 -2.90 -14.48
C LYS A 47 -2.20 -2.71 -13.36
N GLY A 48 -2.31 -1.50 -12.80
CA GLY A 48 -3.27 -1.14 -11.75
C GLY A 48 -4.49 -0.40 -12.30
N TYR A 49 -5.64 -1.08 -12.46
CA TYR A 49 -6.87 -0.46 -12.97
C TYR A 49 -7.39 0.69 -12.08
N MET A 50 -7.26 0.54 -10.75
CA MET A 50 -7.81 1.49 -9.75
C MET A 50 -6.89 1.67 -8.53
N SER A 51 -5.61 1.35 -8.67
CA SER A 51 -4.64 1.45 -7.58
C SER A 51 -3.26 1.74 -8.12
N LYS A 52 -2.46 2.48 -7.36
CA LYS A 52 -1.01 2.46 -7.53
C LYS A 52 -0.41 1.40 -6.62
N VAL A 53 0.65 0.76 -7.11
CA VAL A 53 1.38 -0.27 -6.38
C VAL A 53 2.85 0.06 -6.40
N PHE A 54 3.42 0.29 -5.23
CA PHE A 54 4.83 0.63 -5.06
C PHE A 54 5.57 -0.49 -4.33
N LEU A 55 6.77 -0.80 -4.79
CA LEU A 55 7.76 -1.47 -3.98
C LEU A 55 8.50 -0.41 -3.18
N ILE A 56 8.38 -0.47 -1.86
CA ILE A 56 9.07 0.42 -0.93
C ILE A 56 10.35 -0.26 -0.46
N ASP A 57 11.47 0.44 -0.58
CA ASP A 57 12.70 0.14 0.17
C ASP A 57 12.74 1.09 1.36
N ALA A 58 12.68 0.55 2.58
CA ALA A 58 12.34 1.34 3.76
C ALA A 58 13.52 2.11 4.36
N ASP A 59 14.76 1.62 4.18
CA ASP A 59 15.96 2.12 4.85
C ASP A 59 15.72 2.39 6.37
N TRP A 60 15.02 1.50 7.06
CA TRP A 60 14.60 1.73 8.46
C TRP A 60 15.75 2.19 9.36
N LYS A 61 15.49 3.18 10.21
CA LYS A 61 16.36 3.64 11.30
C LYS A 61 15.80 3.24 12.65
N ASN A 62 16.70 3.06 13.62
CA ASN A 62 16.36 2.73 15.01
C ASN A 62 15.44 1.50 15.11
N LYS A 63 15.74 0.45 14.34
CA LYS A 63 14.96 -0.81 14.34
C LYS A 63 14.87 -1.37 15.76
N ASP A 64 13.67 -1.42 16.31
CA ASP A 64 13.32 -2.05 17.60
C ASP A 64 12.76 -3.48 17.41
N LYS A 65 12.53 -3.89 16.17
CA LYS A 65 12.00 -5.19 15.76
C LYS A 65 12.66 -5.71 14.49
N ASN A 66 12.40 -6.97 14.18
CA ASN A 66 12.73 -7.54 12.88
C ASN A 66 11.70 -7.06 11.83
N LEU A 67 12.00 -5.94 11.19
CA LEU A 67 11.15 -5.30 10.18
C LEU A 67 11.56 -5.70 8.75
N PRO A 68 10.61 -5.78 7.81
CA PRO A 68 10.93 -6.06 6.42
C PRO A 68 11.73 -4.90 5.81
N ASP A 69 12.84 -5.21 5.14
CA ASP A 69 13.62 -4.20 4.42
C ASP A 69 12.85 -3.62 3.22
N LYS A 70 11.98 -4.45 2.62
CA LYS A 70 11.12 -4.07 1.51
C LYS A 70 9.70 -4.55 1.72
N PHE A 71 8.73 -3.74 1.32
CA PHE A 71 7.32 -4.09 1.35
C PHE A 71 6.57 -3.50 0.17
N VAL A 72 5.42 -4.07 -0.16
CA VAL A 72 4.55 -3.57 -1.23
C VAL A 72 3.50 -2.66 -0.62
N LEU A 73 3.47 -1.41 -1.06
CA LEU A 73 2.41 -0.47 -0.73
C LEU A 73 1.42 -0.42 -1.89
N LYS A 74 0.16 -0.77 -1.62
CA LYS A 74 -0.94 -0.61 -2.56
C LYS A 74 -1.97 0.33 -1.96
N TYR A 75 -2.29 1.41 -2.66
CA TYR A 75 -3.40 2.29 -2.28
C TYR A 75 -4.29 2.59 -3.48
N ARG A 76 -5.55 2.90 -3.17
CA ARG A 76 -6.59 3.21 -4.16
C ARG A 76 -6.68 4.71 -4.41
N TYR A 77 -7.03 5.07 -5.63
CA TYR A 77 -7.43 6.45 -5.93
C TYR A 77 -8.76 6.74 -5.22
N LYS A 78 -8.84 7.88 -4.52
CA LYS A 78 -10.13 8.49 -4.18
C LYS A 78 -10.57 9.30 -5.40
N ASP A 79 -11.47 8.74 -6.18
CA ASP A 79 -12.15 9.47 -7.24
C ASP A 79 -13.56 9.78 -6.75
N GLU A 80 -13.74 10.97 -6.19
CA GLU A 80 -15.03 11.43 -5.64
C GLU A 80 -15.94 12.03 -6.73
N GLU A 81 -15.39 12.46 -7.86
CA GLU A 81 -16.12 13.20 -8.91
C GLU A 81 -16.71 12.28 -9.99
N ARG A 82 -16.18 11.06 -10.18
CA ARG A 82 -16.57 10.18 -11.28
C ARG A 82 -17.48 9.01 -10.89
N TRP A 83 -17.75 8.81 -9.60
CA TRP A 83 -18.36 7.57 -9.11
C TRP A 83 -19.66 7.82 -8.34
N THR A 84 -20.73 7.15 -8.75
CA THR A 84 -22.00 7.14 -8.02
C THR A 84 -21.84 6.36 -6.70
N LYS A 85 -22.68 6.62 -5.69
CA LYS A 85 -22.64 5.87 -4.41
C LYS A 85 -22.60 4.34 -4.61
N ASN A 86 -23.32 3.82 -5.60
CA ASN A 86 -23.38 2.38 -5.89
C ASN A 86 -22.05 1.83 -6.43
N SER A 87 -21.34 2.59 -7.26
CA SER A 87 -20.05 2.15 -7.81
C SER A 87 -18.92 2.26 -6.77
N ILE A 88 -19.00 3.24 -5.87
CA ILE A 88 -18.12 3.32 -4.68
C ILE A 88 -18.29 2.07 -3.80
N THR A 89 -19.52 1.66 -3.48
CA THR A 89 -19.78 0.45 -2.68
C THR A 89 -19.21 -0.82 -3.33
N GLY A 90 -19.40 -1.00 -4.64
CA GLY A 90 -18.84 -2.14 -5.37
C GLY A 90 -17.31 -2.22 -5.33
N ILE A 91 -16.62 -1.07 -5.41
CA ILE A 91 -15.15 -1.00 -5.35
C ILE A 91 -14.63 -1.32 -3.94
N PHE A 92 -15.30 -0.85 -2.88
CA PHE A 92 -14.96 -1.24 -1.51
C PHE A 92 -15.16 -2.73 -1.27
N GLN A 93 -16.25 -3.30 -1.78
CA GLN A 93 -16.49 -4.74 -1.71
C GLN A 93 -15.40 -5.53 -2.45
N ALA A 94 -15.02 -5.11 -3.65
CA ALA A 94 -13.95 -5.76 -4.42
C ALA A 94 -12.59 -5.69 -3.70
N HIS A 95 -12.23 -4.53 -3.12
CA HIS A 95 -11.01 -4.40 -2.34
C HIS A 95 -11.02 -5.28 -1.08
N ASN A 96 -12.13 -5.29 -0.34
CA ASN A 96 -12.26 -6.13 0.85
C ASN A 96 -12.23 -7.63 0.49
N ALA A 97 -12.82 -8.01 -0.64
CA ALA A 97 -12.76 -9.37 -1.16
C ALA A 97 -11.32 -9.76 -1.55
N GLU A 98 -10.56 -8.85 -2.17
CA GLU A 98 -9.14 -9.05 -2.47
C GLU A 98 -8.33 -9.27 -1.18
N VAL A 99 -8.49 -8.40 -0.18
CA VAL A 99 -7.82 -8.54 1.14
C VAL A 99 -8.22 -9.85 1.82
N ALA A 100 -9.51 -10.21 1.79
CA ALA A 100 -9.99 -11.47 2.35
C ALA A 100 -9.37 -12.68 1.65
N ALA A 101 -9.28 -12.66 0.31
CA ALA A 101 -8.62 -13.71 -0.45
C ALA A 101 -7.17 -13.88 -0.02
N TYR A 102 -6.39 -12.79 0.08
CA TYR A 102 -5.01 -12.87 0.57
C TYR A 102 -4.91 -13.39 2.02
N ARG A 103 -5.83 -12.99 2.91
CA ARG A 103 -5.89 -13.52 4.28
C ARG A 103 -6.25 -15.01 4.35
N HIS A 104 -7.00 -15.54 3.40
CA HIS A 104 -7.24 -16.97 3.30
C HIS A 104 -6.01 -17.70 2.76
N LEU A 105 -5.38 -17.14 1.72
CA LEU A 105 -4.17 -17.70 1.12
C LEU A 105 -3.03 -17.74 2.13
N SER A 106 -2.85 -16.71 2.97
CA SER A 106 -1.78 -16.66 3.98
C SER A 106 -1.86 -17.75 5.05
N LYS A 107 -3.00 -18.45 5.18
CA LYS A 107 -3.18 -19.59 6.09
C LYS A 107 -2.72 -20.92 5.48
N LEU A 108 -2.41 -20.96 4.18
CA LEU A 108 -1.92 -22.17 3.53
C LEU A 108 -0.49 -22.50 4.01
N PRO A 109 -0.10 -23.78 4.03
CA PRO A 109 1.26 -24.18 4.40
C PRO A 109 2.31 -23.50 3.51
N GLU A 110 3.39 -23.05 4.14
CA GLU A 110 4.51 -22.41 3.47
C GLU A 110 5.09 -23.34 2.38
N GLY A 111 5.39 -22.79 1.20
CA GLY A 111 5.94 -23.54 0.07
C GLY A 111 4.91 -24.19 -0.87
N LYS A 112 3.62 -24.23 -0.53
CA LYS A 112 2.59 -24.72 -1.47
C LYS A 112 2.23 -23.72 -2.57
N ILE A 113 2.27 -22.43 -2.27
CA ILE A 113 1.99 -21.32 -3.20
C ILE A 113 2.87 -20.13 -2.78
N GLN A 114 3.43 -19.38 -3.74
CA GLN A 114 4.11 -18.13 -3.44
C GLN A 114 3.08 -17.02 -3.18
N ILE A 115 2.89 -16.66 -1.91
CA ILE A 115 1.88 -15.69 -1.49
C ILE A 115 2.57 -14.55 -0.72
N PRO A 116 2.33 -13.28 -1.09
CA PRO A 116 2.79 -12.15 -0.28
C PRO A 116 2.17 -12.18 1.12
N LYS A 117 2.97 -11.95 2.16
CA LYS A 117 2.44 -11.75 3.52
C LYS A 117 1.65 -10.45 3.55
N VAL A 118 0.38 -10.53 3.95
CA VAL A 118 -0.47 -9.38 4.21
C VAL A 118 -0.54 -9.19 5.71
N THR A 119 0.05 -8.10 6.18
CA THR A 119 -0.09 -7.57 7.54
C THR A 119 -1.11 -6.44 7.44
#